data_AF-A0A3P3XMG4-F1
#
_entry.id   AF-A0A3P3XMG4-F1
#
_cell.length_a   1.000
_cell.length_b   1.000
_cell.length_c   1.000
_cell.angle_alpha   90.00
_cell.angle_beta   90.00
_cell.angle_gamma   90.00
#
_symmetry.space_group_name_H-M   'P 1'
#
loop_
_entity.id
_entity.type
_entity.pdbx_description
1 polymer ?
#
loop_
_entity_poly.entity_id
_entity_poly.type
_entity_poly.pdbx_seq_one_letter_code
_entity_poly.pdbx_strand_id
1 'polypeptide(L)'
;MARNGPFKGRSISVVNDLSLDEQRYLYRKARELKEAAISGGDVSEFRINDLDYQVYLIFMENSTRTRESFRNAGKFLGARVNVFDAATSSFNKNESITDAIKMLFGYSGESCFILRTKLEGACTWLDQEFSDYSHITGKPKPSFINAGDGKHEHPTQEFLDEFSFLEQLRWNDGHIHIAMAGDLYHGRTVHSKADGLKVFRNVEVDLIAPELLSMPPYYVEKMKANGFSVRVFESIEEYLAQAKVAPIWYFTRLQLERMGEAVLERTPYLRQAVTFKKDFLGQLPDGCHFYHPLPRDRNSPTIPFFLDELPLNGWDGQSINGYWTRITEIAMLSGRIGEDFEGEHAQKPEFVDDFVHEVEAREKHKPEYKVGIKPVEEGIVIDHIATGEPVGEIWDTIDAARKILKLDVRSSHGVYHSNRGPETFKGIISLPDIISFGEKDLKKLAAIAPGCTLNLIRHAHVAKKYRLSMPPRIYGFDEISCKNENCISYPANNEGVPPEFIRKGETTFVCKYCEREHKFRDIWDV
;
A
#
# COMPACT_ATOMS: atom_id res chain seq x y z
N MET A 1 -21.86 25.43 -12.69
CA MET A 1 -22.41 24.74 -11.51
C MET A 1 -21.39 24.85 -10.40
N ALA A 2 -21.82 24.94 -9.14
CA ALA A 2 -20.89 24.99 -8.02
C ALA A 2 -20.16 23.64 -7.88
N ARG A 3 -18.86 23.68 -7.57
CA ARG A 3 -18.05 22.47 -7.30
C ARG A 3 -18.14 22.12 -5.82
N ASN A 4 -19.20 21.42 -5.44
CA ASN A 4 -19.55 21.10 -4.05
C ASN A 4 -19.80 19.60 -3.80
N GLY A 5 -19.46 18.73 -4.77
CA GLY A 5 -19.62 17.29 -4.62
C GLY A 5 -18.85 16.72 -3.43
N PRO A 6 -19.30 15.59 -2.85
CA PRO A 6 -18.78 15.03 -1.59
C PRO A 6 -17.33 14.56 -1.69
N PHE A 7 -16.80 14.42 -2.91
CA PHE A 7 -15.42 14.00 -3.17
C PHE A 7 -14.42 15.16 -3.21
N LYS A 8 -14.88 16.40 -3.10
CA LYS A 8 -14.02 17.59 -3.23
C LYS A 8 -12.86 17.54 -2.23
N GLY A 9 -11.63 17.67 -2.72
CA GLY A 9 -10.42 17.71 -1.89
C GLY A 9 -10.01 16.37 -1.29
N ARG A 10 -10.63 15.26 -1.69
CA ARG A 10 -10.12 13.91 -1.45
C ARG A 10 -8.95 13.59 -2.38
N SER A 11 -8.24 12.52 -2.06
CA SER A 11 -7.09 12.04 -2.83
C SER A 11 -7.24 10.56 -3.17
N ILE A 12 -6.50 10.12 -4.19
CA ILE A 12 -6.37 8.73 -4.63
C ILE A 12 -4.88 8.41 -4.57
N SER A 13 -4.42 7.95 -3.41
CA SER A 13 -3.05 7.49 -3.17
C SER A 13 -2.92 6.00 -3.41
N VAL A 14 -3.90 5.22 -2.96
CA VAL A 14 -4.03 3.77 -3.17
C VAL A 14 -5.45 3.41 -3.65
N VAL A 15 -5.66 2.19 -4.13
CA VAL A 15 -6.96 1.75 -4.68
C VAL A 15 -8.08 1.86 -3.62
N ASN A 16 -7.76 1.51 -2.37
CA ASN A 16 -8.69 1.47 -1.25
C ASN A 16 -9.03 2.85 -0.66
N ASP A 17 -8.46 3.95 -1.17
CA ASP A 17 -8.92 5.31 -0.82
C ASP A 17 -10.34 5.59 -1.34
N LEU A 18 -10.80 4.78 -2.30
CA LEU A 18 -12.18 4.69 -2.74
C LEU A 18 -12.80 3.38 -2.25
N SER A 19 -13.98 3.45 -1.65
CA SER A 19 -14.78 2.26 -1.33
C SER A 19 -15.21 1.54 -2.61
N LEU A 20 -15.72 0.31 -2.48
CA LEU A 20 -16.25 -0.41 -3.64
C LEU A 20 -17.43 0.32 -4.30
N ASP A 21 -18.29 0.98 -3.52
CA ASP A 21 -19.39 1.79 -4.06
C ASP A 21 -18.87 3.01 -4.82
N GLU A 22 -17.83 3.66 -4.31
CA GLU A 22 -17.19 4.80 -4.96
C GLU A 22 -16.45 4.40 -6.24
N GLN A 23 -15.81 3.22 -6.26
CA GLN A 23 -15.21 2.65 -7.47
C GLN A 23 -16.29 2.34 -8.51
N ARG A 24 -17.41 1.72 -8.11
CA ARG A 24 -18.57 1.49 -9.01
C ARG A 24 -19.12 2.79 -9.56
N TYR A 25 -19.23 3.82 -8.72
CA TYR A 25 -19.66 5.15 -9.15
C TYR A 25 -18.69 5.74 -10.17
N LEU A 26 -17.38 5.66 -9.94
CA LEU A 26 -16.35 6.07 -10.90
C LEU A 26 -16.52 5.34 -12.23
N TYR A 27 -16.73 4.02 -12.23
CA TYR A 27 -16.92 3.24 -13.46
C TYR A 27 -18.21 3.62 -14.18
N ARG A 28 -19.31 3.82 -13.46
CA ARG A 28 -20.59 4.30 -14.02
C ARG A 28 -20.41 5.65 -14.71
N LYS A 29 -19.79 6.62 -14.03
CA LYS A 29 -19.57 7.97 -14.57
C LYS A 29 -18.60 7.99 -15.74
N ALA A 30 -17.54 7.19 -15.69
CA ALA A 30 -16.61 7.05 -16.81
C ALA A 30 -17.30 6.43 -18.04
N ARG A 31 -18.23 5.50 -17.84
CA ARG A 31 -19.04 4.90 -18.91
C ARG A 31 -19.98 5.94 -19.51
N GLU A 32 -20.76 6.65 -18.70
CA GLU A 32 -21.67 7.71 -19.14
C GLU A 32 -20.93 8.74 -20.00
N LEU A 33 -19.77 9.21 -19.51
CA LEU A 33 -18.90 10.13 -20.24
C LEU A 33 -18.45 9.56 -21.59
N LYS A 34 -17.96 8.31 -21.59
CA LYS A 34 -17.45 7.66 -22.81
C LYS A 34 -18.57 7.49 -23.85
N GLU A 35 -19.73 6.99 -23.44
CA GLU A 35 -20.90 6.79 -24.31
C GLU A 35 -21.42 8.12 -24.87
N ALA A 36 -21.55 9.16 -24.03
CA ALA A 36 -21.95 10.49 -24.46
C ALA A 36 -20.94 11.11 -25.44
N ALA A 37 -19.65 11.03 -25.16
CA ALA A 37 -18.62 11.59 -26.03
C ALA A 37 -18.56 10.90 -27.41
N ILE A 38 -18.73 9.57 -27.46
CA ILE A 38 -18.72 8.80 -28.71
C ILE A 38 -19.99 9.07 -29.54
N SER A 39 -21.14 9.20 -28.89
CA SER A 39 -22.43 9.45 -29.57
C SER A 39 -22.66 10.92 -29.95
N GLY A 40 -21.75 11.83 -29.58
CA GLY A 40 -21.92 13.27 -29.77
C GLY A 40 -22.95 13.90 -28.83
N GLY A 41 -23.23 13.24 -27.69
CA GLY A 41 -24.10 13.73 -26.63
C GLY A 41 -23.47 14.83 -25.78
N ASP A 42 -24.23 15.32 -24.79
CA ASP A 42 -23.75 16.35 -23.88
C ASP A 42 -22.78 15.77 -22.83
N VAL A 43 -21.65 16.46 -22.67
CA VAL A 43 -20.59 16.14 -21.70
C VAL A 43 -20.35 17.29 -20.72
N SER A 44 -21.21 18.31 -20.71
CA SER A 44 -21.09 19.53 -19.91
C SER A 44 -21.07 19.27 -18.40
N GLU A 45 -21.72 18.18 -17.95
CA GLU A 45 -21.71 17.71 -16.56
C GLU A 45 -20.28 17.51 -16.05
N PHE A 46 -19.39 16.95 -16.87
CA PHE A 46 -18.01 16.66 -16.48
C PHE A 46 -17.10 17.89 -16.56
N ARG A 47 -17.46 18.91 -17.35
CA ARG A 47 -16.59 20.07 -17.60
C ARG A 47 -16.51 20.97 -16.36
N ILE A 48 -15.29 21.14 -15.83
CA ILE A 48 -15.00 22.08 -14.73
C ILE A 48 -15.10 23.53 -15.25
N ASN A 49 -14.49 23.83 -16.42
CA ASN A 49 -14.49 25.15 -17.06
C ASN A 49 -14.15 26.32 -16.11
N ASP A 50 -13.16 26.09 -15.25
CA ASP A 50 -12.68 27.01 -14.24
C ASP A 50 -11.14 27.00 -14.29
N LEU A 51 -10.55 28.11 -14.71
CA LEU A 51 -9.09 28.24 -14.84
C LEU A 51 -8.38 28.49 -13.50
N ASP A 52 -9.13 28.77 -12.44
CA ASP A 52 -8.59 28.86 -11.08
C ASP A 52 -8.38 27.47 -10.47
N TYR A 53 -9.04 26.44 -11.02
CA TYR A 53 -8.74 25.04 -10.77
C TYR A 53 -7.52 24.59 -11.58
N GLN A 54 -6.41 24.35 -10.89
CA GLN A 54 -5.13 24.02 -11.52
C GLN A 54 -4.80 22.54 -11.37
N VAL A 55 -4.48 21.89 -12.48
CA VAL A 55 -4.01 20.50 -12.51
C VAL A 55 -2.51 20.50 -12.73
N TYR A 56 -1.74 20.03 -11.74
CA TYR A 56 -0.29 19.94 -11.81
C TYR A 56 0.13 18.50 -12.10
N LEU A 57 0.87 18.30 -13.19
CA LEU A 57 1.48 17.02 -13.54
C LEU A 57 2.92 17.01 -13.06
N ILE A 58 3.20 16.25 -11.99
CA ILE A 58 4.53 16.11 -11.39
C ILE A 58 5.04 14.70 -11.68
N PHE A 59 5.80 14.56 -12.76
CA PHE A 59 6.35 13.28 -13.21
C PHE A 59 7.87 13.27 -13.02
N MET A 60 8.34 12.67 -11.93
CA MET A 60 9.76 12.47 -11.61
C MET A 60 10.31 11.17 -12.22
N GLU A 61 9.42 10.30 -12.73
CA GLU A 61 9.78 9.14 -13.52
C GLU A 61 9.18 9.20 -14.93
N ASN A 62 9.91 8.64 -15.89
CA ASN A 62 9.48 8.61 -17.28
C ASN A 62 8.12 7.89 -17.45
N SER A 63 7.14 8.61 -17.98
CA SER A 63 5.86 8.05 -18.41
C SER A 63 5.19 8.92 -19.45
N THR A 64 5.21 8.47 -20.71
CA THR A 64 4.53 9.19 -21.80
C THR A 64 3.02 8.98 -21.70
N ARG A 65 2.55 7.74 -21.70
CA ARG A 65 1.10 7.44 -21.79
C ARG A 65 0.32 7.97 -20.60
N THR A 66 0.83 7.77 -19.38
CA THR A 66 0.14 8.26 -18.17
C THR A 66 0.06 9.78 -18.16
N ARG A 67 1.20 10.46 -18.39
CA ARG A 67 1.29 11.93 -18.38
C ARG A 67 0.42 12.57 -19.46
N GLU A 68 0.48 12.04 -20.69
CA GLU A 68 -0.24 12.61 -21.82
C GLU A 68 -1.76 12.45 -21.68
N SER A 69 -2.21 11.31 -21.16
CA SER A 69 -3.64 11.11 -20.93
C SER A 69 -4.17 12.02 -19.81
N PHE A 70 -3.43 12.22 -18.72
CA PHE A 70 -3.81 13.20 -17.69
C PHE A 70 -3.79 14.64 -18.20
N ARG A 71 -2.79 15.00 -19.03
CA ARG A 71 -2.71 16.31 -19.67
C ARG A 71 -3.95 16.57 -20.53
N ASN A 72 -4.36 15.59 -21.32
CA ASN A 72 -5.54 15.69 -22.15
C ASN A 72 -6.82 15.69 -21.30
N ALA A 73 -6.88 14.93 -20.21
CA ALA A 73 -8.01 14.93 -19.28
C ALA A 73 -8.22 16.31 -18.65
N GLY A 74 -7.16 16.94 -18.14
CA GLY A 74 -7.25 18.30 -17.58
C GLY A 74 -7.69 19.35 -18.62
N LYS A 75 -7.19 19.25 -19.85
CA LYS A 75 -7.64 20.11 -20.97
C LYS A 75 -9.11 19.89 -21.32
N PHE A 76 -9.54 18.62 -21.35
CA PHE A 76 -10.95 18.28 -21.54
C PHE A 76 -11.79 18.89 -20.42
N LEU A 77 -11.37 18.83 -19.17
CA LEU A 77 -12.14 19.41 -18.07
C LEU A 77 -12.22 20.95 -18.12
N GLY A 78 -11.44 21.63 -18.96
CA GLY A 78 -11.38 23.09 -18.98
C GLY A 78 -10.62 23.67 -17.78
N ALA A 79 -9.73 22.87 -17.18
CA ALA A 79 -8.86 23.27 -16.09
C ALA A 79 -7.52 23.84 -16.61
N ARG A 80 -6.81 24.62 -15.80
CA ARG A 80 -5.45 25.06 -16.13
C ARG A 80 -4.46 23.93 -15.87
N VAL A 81 -3.87 23.38 -16.94
CA VAL A 81 -2.91 22.27 -16.83
C VAL A 81 -1.48 22.79 -16.81
N ASN A 82 -0.76 22.51 -15.72
CA ASN A 82 0.66 22.82 -15.55
C ASN A 82 1.46 21.52 -15.60
N VAL A 83 2.54 21.51 -16.39
CA VAL A 83 3.47 20.37 -16.45
C VAL A 83 4.74 20.78 -15.73
N PHE A 84 5.05 20.09 -14.63
CA PHE A 84 6.26 20.32 -13.89
C PHE A 84 7.38 19.43 -14.46
N ASP A 85 8.44 20.06 -14.95
CA ASP A 85 9.60 19.35 -15.48
C ASP A 85 10.61 19.08 -14.36
N ALA A 86 10.58 17.87 -13.82
CA ALA A 86 11.45 17.47 -12.73
C ALA A 86 12.95 17.62 -13.10
N ALA A 87 13.32 17.39 -14.37
CA ALA A 87 14.71 17.43 -14.82
C ALA A 87 15.31 18.83 -14.81
N THR A 88 14.50 19.89 -14.90
CA THR A 88 14.95 21.29 -14.90
C THR A 88 14.58 22.04 -13.61
N SER A 89 13.97 21.35 -12.66
CA SER A 89 13.43 21.95 -11.42
C SER A 89 14.41 22.00 -10.24
N SER A 90 13.97 22.67 -9.18
CA SER A 90 14.64 22.78 -7.87
C SER A 90 14.78 21.47 -7.10
N PHE A 91 14.17 20.36 -7.54
CA PHE A 91 14.51 19.03 -7.02
C PHE A 91 16.00 18.73 -7.19
N ASN A 92 16.64 19.24 -8.25
CA ASN A 92 18.09 19.16 -8.45
C ASN A 92 18.92 19.96 -7.42
N LYS A 93 18.27 20.77 -6.58
CA LYS A 93 18.86 21.55 -5.49
C LYS A 93 18.54 20.96 -4.11
N ASN A 94 18.17 19.69 -4.03
CA ASN A 94 17.79 18.98 -2.80
C ASN A 94 16.55 19.59 -2.10
N GLU A 95 15.59 20.13 -2.85
CA GLU A 95 14.30 20.55 -2.30
C GLU A 95 13.41 19.32 -2.02
N SER A 96 12.72 19.31 -0.87
CA SER A 96 11.77 18.26 -0.50
C SER A 96 10.53 18.29 -1.42
N ILE A 97 9.88 17.15 -1.62
CA ILE A 97 8.63 17.09 -2.39
C ILE A 97 7.53 17.94 -1.73
N THR A 98 7.55 18.00 -0.41
CA THR A 98 6.59 18.76 0.39
C THR A 98 6.71 20.26 0.14
N ASP A 99 7.93 20.80 0.16
CA ASP A 99 8.15 22.25 -0.03
C ASP A 99 7.87 22.68 -1.47
N ALA A 100 8.29 21.86 -2.44
CA ALA A 100 7.99 22.10 -3.86
C ALA A 100 6.48 22.19 -4.10
N ILE A 101 5.70 21.27 -3.51
CA ILE A 101 4.23 21.28 -3.66
C ILE A 101 3.60 22.43 -2.87
N LYS A 102 4.11 22.79 -1.68
CA LYS A 102 3.62 23.96 -0.93
C LYS A 102 3.76 25.25 -1.74
N MET A 103 4.89 25.41 -2.43
CA MET A 103 5.13 26.52 -3.34
C MET A 103 4.12 26.56 -4.49
N LEU A 104 3.92 25.44 -5.20
CA LEU A 104 2.93 25.35 -6.29
C LEU A 104 1.48 25.55 -5.81
N PHE A 105 1.13 24.97 -4.67
CA PHE A 105 -0.16 25.15 -4.02
C PHE A 105 -0.42 26.62 -3.67
N GLY A 106 0.62 27.37 -3.29
CA GLY A 106 0.56 28.82 -3.07
C GLY A 106 -0.02 29.59 -4.26
N TYR A 107 0.29 29.17 -5.48
CA TYR A 107 -0.10 29.85 -6.73
C TYR A 107 -1.51 29.51 -7.25
N SER A 108 -2.18 28.53 -6.65
CA SER A 108 -3.51 28.08 -7.08
C SER A 108 -4.58 28.43 -6.06
N GLY A 109 -5.80 28.75 -6.54
CA GLY A 109 -6.96 28.87 -5.66
C GLY A 109 -7.41 27.49 -5.20
N GLU A 110 -7.60 26.59 -6.16
CA GLU A 110 -7.83 25.17 -5.95
C GLU A 110 -6.92 24.35 -6.87
N SER A 111 -6.48 23.17 -6.44
CA SER A 111 -5.57 22.36 -7.23
C SER A 111 -5.73 20.86 -7.05
N CYS A 112 -5.33 20.14 -8.11
CA CYS A 112 -5.13 18.70 -8.12
C CYS A 112 -3.71 18.42 -8.59
N PHE A 113 -2.96 17.67 -7.78
CA PHE A 113 -1.60 17.25 -8.07
C PHE A 113 -1.62 15.78 -8.49
N ILE A 114 -1.11 15.50 -9.68
CA ILE A 114 -0.94 14.14 -10.19
C ILE A 114 0.54 13.81 -10.12
N LEU A 115 0.90 12.85 -9.28
CA LEU A 115 2.29 12.52 -8.96
C LEU A 115 2.68 11.18 -9.55
N ARG A 116 3.86 11.14 -10.16
CA ARG A 116 4.58 9.90 -10.44
C ARG A 116 6.01 10.02 -9.94
N THR A 117 6.38 9.19 -8.99
CA THR A 117 7.65 9.30 -8.25
C THR A 117 8.21 7.93 -7.87
N LYS A 118 9.49 7.86 -7.50
CA LYS A 118 10.09 6.67 -6.88
C LYS A 118 9.77 6.56 -5.37
N LEU A 119 9.37 7.66 -4.76
CA LEU A 119 9.08 7.75 -3.33
C LEU A 119 7.71 7.12 -3.03
N GLU A 120 7.74 5.92 -2.48
CA GLU A 120 6.57 5.14 -2.10
C GLU A 120 5.84 5.81 -0.93
N GLY A 121 4.53 5.99 -1.08
CA GLY A 121 3.65 6.62 -0.10
C GLY A 121 3.62 8.16 -0.13
N ALA A 122 4.20 8.78 -1.17
CA ALA A 122 4.26 10.23 -1.28
C ALA A 122 2.88 10.91 -1.29
N CYS A 123 1.91 10.38 -2.04
CA CYS A 123 0.56 10.95 -2.08
C CYS A 123 -0.15 10.85 -0.72
N THR A 124 0.04 9.73 0.00
CA THR A 124 -0.53 9.53 1.34
C THR A 124 0.02 10.55 2.34
N TRP A 125 1.34 10.79 2.32
CA TRP A 125 1.97 11.83 3.13
C TRP A 125 1.44 13.23 2.79
N LEU A 126 1.42 13.58 1.50
CA LEU A 126 0.98 14.90 1.05
C LEU A 126 -0.49 15.16 1.35
N ASP A 127 -1.36 14.16 1.21
CA ASP A 127 -2.78 14.31 1.58
C ASP A 127 -2.96 14.68 3.05
N GLN A 128 -2.18 14.05 3.93
CA GLN A 128 -2.17 14.37 5.36
C GLN A 128 -1.60 15.76 5.62
N GLU A 129 -0.38 16.04 5.16
CA GLU A 129 0.32 17.30 5.39
C GLU A 129 -0.51 18.50 4.89
N PHE A 130 -1.17 18.36 3.73
CA PHE A 130 -2.02 19.42 3.20
C PHE A 130 -3.39 19.51 3.85
N SER A 131 -3.84 18.50 4.59
CA SER A 131 -5.02 18.64 5.45
C SER A 131 -4.75 19.67 6.55
N ASP A 132 -3.60 19.56 7.22
CA ASP A 132 -3.18 20.47 8.28
C ASP A 132 -2.79 21.84 7.72
N TYR A 133 -2.03 21.87 6.63
CA TYR A 133 -1.61 23.12 5.99
C TYR A 133 -2.78 23.95 5.45
N SER A 134 -3.82 23.30 4.93
CA SER A 134 -5.04 23.98 4.47
C SER A 134 -5.82 24.60 5.63
N HIS A 135 -5.87 23.92 6.78
CA HIS A 135 -6.46 24.48 8.00
C HIS A 135 -5.73 25.75 8.46
N ILE A 136 -4.39 25.74 8.42
CA ILE A 136 -3.55 26.89 8.81
C ILE A 136 -3.70 28.07 7.84
N THR A 137 -3.73 27.80 6.53
CA THR A 137 -3.73 28.85 5.49
C THR A 137 -5.12 29.34 5.10
N GLY A 138 -6.18 28.62 5.48
CA GLY A 138 -7.55 28.90 5.06
C GLY A 138 -7.83 28.61 3.58
N LYS A 139 -6.90 27.97 2.87
CA LYS A 139 -7.07 27.59 1.47
C LYS A 139 -7.80 26.24 1.35
N PRO A 140 -8.57 25.98 0.28
CA PRO A 140 -9.17 24.67 0.04
C PRO A 140 -8.09 23.58 -0.06
N LYS A 141 -8.34 22.43 0.57
CA LYS A 141 -7.43 21.28 0.50
C LYS A 141 -7.26 20.82 -0.95
N PRO A 142 -6.01 20.67 -1.45
CA PRO A 142 -5.78 20.13 -2.77
C PRO A 142 -5.98 18.61 -2.79
N SER A 143 -6.26 18.09 -3.99
CA SER A 143 -6.34 16.66 -4.23
C SER A 143 -5.02 16.10 -4.74
N PHE A 144 -4.68 14.87 -4.36
CA PHE A 144 -3.52 14.13 -4.86
C PHE A 144 -3.97 12.88 -5.60
N ILE A 145 -3.39 12.63 -6.77
CA ILE A 145 -3.63 11.40 -7.57
C ILE A 145 -2.30 10.71 -7.80
N ASN A 146 -2.19 9.47 -7.34
CA ASN A 146 -1.03 8.61 -7.56
C ASN A 146 -1.05 8.00 -8.98
N ALA A 147 -0.20 8.55 -9.85
CA ALA A 147 0.08 8.05 -11.20
C ALA A 147 1.23 7.01 -11.24
N GLY A 148 1.60 6.48 -10.07
CA GLY A 148 2.58 5.44 -9.82
C GLY A 148 3.66 5.89 -8.84
N ASP A 149 3.86 5.17 -7.74
CA ASP A 149 4.90 5.42 -6.75
C ASP A 149 5.83 4.20 -6.56
N GLY A 150 7.01 4.25 -7.15
CA GLY A 150 8.01 3.19 -7.03
C GLY A 150 7.47 1.80 -7.38
N LYS A 151 7.67 0.84 -6.47
CA LYS A 151 7.13 -0.54 -6.54
C LYS A 151 5.86 -0.72 -5.71
N HIS A 152 5.35 0.34 -5.08
CA HIS A 152 4.22 0.31 -4.17
C HIS A 152 2.91 0.22 -4.96
N GLU A 153 2.38 1.34 -5.48
CA GLU A 153 1.02 1.39 -6.00
C GLU A 153 0.88 2.10 -7.35
N HIS A 154 -0.22 1.81 -8.06
CA HIS A 154 -0.63 2.54 -9.26
C HIS A 154 -2.16 2.51 -9.44
N PRO A 155 -2.93 3.16 -8.55
CA PRO A 155 -4.38 2.99 -8.48
C PRO A 155 -5.11 3.37 -9.78
N THR A 156 -4.64 4.41 -10.45
CA THR A 156 -5.21 4.89 -11.72
C THR A 156 -5.03 3.91 -12.89
N GLN A 157 -4.09 2.96 -12.78
CA GLN A 157 -3.96 1.85 -13.73
C GLN A 157 -4.90 0.71 -13.35
N GLU A 158 -5.11 0.45 -12.05
CA GLU A 158 -6.09 -0.55 -11.60
C GLU A 158 -7.50 -0.16 -12.06
N PHE A 159 -7.91 1.09 -11.83
CA PHE A 159 -9.24 1.55 -12.21
C PHE A 159 -9.51 1.47 -13.72
N LEU A 160 -8.52 1.80 -14.56
CA LEU A 160 -8.71 1.68 -16.02
C LEU A 160 -8.71 0.22 -16.49
N ASP A 161 -8.01 -0.67 -15.79
CA ASP A 161 -8.01 -2.10 -16.08
C ASP A 161 -9.39 -2.68 -15.76
N GLU A 162 -9.90 -2.46 -14.54
CA GLU A 162 -11.22 -2.92 -14.11
C GLU A 162 -12.35 -2.35 -14.98
N PHE A 163 -12.29 -1.06 -15.33
CA PHE A 163 -13.23 -0.46 -16.27
C PHE A 163 -13.24 -1.19 -17.62
N SER A 164 -12.07 -1.58 -18.12
CA SER A 164 -11.94 -2.28 -19.40
C SER A 164 -12.46 -3.72 -19.32
N PHE A 165 -12.26 -4.40 -18.19
CA PHE A 165 -12.81 -5.74 -17.95
C PHE A 165 -14.33 -5.70 -17.82
N LEU A 166 -14.87 -4.74 -17.06
CA LEU A 166 -16.30 -4.50 -16.96
C LEU A 166 -16.90 -4.24 -18.35
N GLU A 167 -16.26 -3.41 -19.18
CA GLU A 167 -16.70 -3.14 -20.54
C GLU A 167 -16.76 -4.43 -21.40
N GLN A 168 -15.72 -5.27 -21.38
CA GLN A 168 -15.74 -6.56 -22.09
C GLN A 168 -16.86 -7.47 -21.59
N LEU A 169 -17.12 -7.47 -20.28
CA LEU A 169 -18.17 -8.25 -19.63
C LEU A 169 -19.55 -7.58 -19.72
N ARG A 170 -19.70 -6.54 -20.55
CA ARG A 170 -20.96 -5.79 -20.75
C ARG A 170 -21.52 -5.25 -19.43
N TRP A 171 -20.63 -4.76 -18.59
CA TRP A 171 -20.88 -4.17 -17.27
C TRP A 171 -21.46 -5.15 -16.25
N ASN A 172 -21.27 -6.45 -16.48
CA ASN A 172 -21.60 -7.47 -15.51
C ASN A 172 -20.46 -7.64 -14.50
N ASP A 173 -20.77 -7.40 -13.23
CA ASP A 173 -19.86 -7.50 -12.09
C ASP A 173 -19.98 -8.85 -11.33
N GLY A 174 -20.80 -9.79 -11.83
CA GLY A 174 -21.12 -11.02 -11.13
C GLY A 174 -19.97 -12.05 -11.11
N HIS A 175 -19.15 -12.08 -12.16
CA HIS A 175 -18.03 -13.02 -12.28
C HIS A 175 -16.97 -12.49 -13.23
N ILE A 176 -15.70 -12.71 -12.88
CA ILE A 176 -14.55 -12.51 -13.76
C ILE A 176 -13.64 -13.74 -13.71
N HIS A 177 -13.18 -14.16 -14.88
CA HIS A 177 -12.15 -15.18 -15.03
C HIS A 177 -11.00 -14.60 -15.84
N ILE A 178 -9.84 -14.43 -15.20
CA ILE A 178 -8.67 -13.72 -15.73
C ILE A 178 -7.41 -14.59 -15.66
N ALA A 179 -6.68 -14.67 -16.77
CA ALA A 179 -5.35 -15.25 -16.85
C ALA A 179 -4.29 -14.15 -16.82
N MET A 180 -3.33 -14.21 -15.91
CA MET A 180 -2.21 -13.26 -15.81
C MET A 180 -0.92 -13.95 -16.26
N ALA A 181 -0.25 -13.41 -17.28
CA ALA A 181 0.93 -14.03 -17.88
C ALA A 181 2.10 -13.05 -18.06
N GLY A 182 3.32 -13.48 -17.75
CA GLY A 182 4.53 -12.65 -17.92
C GLY A 182 5.44 -12.69 -16.70
N ASP A 183 5.98 -11.53 -16.33
CA ASP A 183 6.73 -11.35 -15.07
C ASP A 183 5.74 -10.98 -13.96
N LEU A 184 5.32 -11.99 -13.19
CA LEU A 184 4.43 -11.85 -12.05
C LEU A 184 5.22 -11.55 -10.76
N TYR A 185 6.54 -11.77 -10.77
CA TYR A 185 7.40 -11.52 -9.63
C TYR A 185 7.65 -10.01 -9.42
N HIS A 186 7.90 -9.26 -10.50
CA HIS A 186 8.20 -7.82 -10.43
C HIS A 186 7.06 -6.91 -10.88
N GLY A 187 5.98 -7.48 -11.44
CA GLY A 187 4.90 -6.74 -12.06
C GLY A 187 3.98 -6.04 -11.05
N ARG A 188 4.25 -4.77 -10.72
CA ARG A 188 3.40 -4.00 -9.80
C ARG A 188 1.91 -3.98 -10.17
N THR A 189 1.59 -3.97 -11.47
CA THR A 189 0.20 -3.92 -11.95
C THR A 189 -0.54 -5.24 -11.81
N VAL A 190 0.18 -6.36 -11.64
CA VAL A 190 -0.44 -7.65 -11.28
C VAL A 190 -0.44 -7.86 -9.77
N HIS A 191 0.49 -7.23 -9.03
CA HIS A 191 0.44 -7.19 -7.57
C HIS A 191 -0.77 -6.41 -7.07
N SER A 192 -1.08 -5.26 -7.69
CA SER A 192 -2.29 -4.48 -7.36
C SER A 192 -3.58 -5.26 -7.55
N LYS A 193 -3.62 -6.22 -8.49
CA LYS A 193 -4.77 -7.12 -8.71
C LYS A 193 -5.02 -8.07 -7.54
N ALA A 194 -4.06 -8.25 -6.64
CA ALA A 194 -4.26 -9.06 -5.44
C ALA A 194 -5.30 -8.45 -4.50
N ASP A 195 -5.39 -7.11 -4.45
CA ASP A 195 -6.42 -6.36 -3.73
C ASP A 195 -7.47 -5.71 -4.62
N GLY A 196 -7.16 -5.55 -5.91
CA GLY A 196 -8.12 -5.20 -6.96
C GLY A 196 -9.08 -6.34 -7.26
N LEU A 197 -9.87 -6.18 -8.32
CA LEU A 197 -10.94 -7.07 -8.79
C LEU A 197 -12.11 -7.26 -7.82
N LYS A 198 -12.09 -6.63 -6.64
CA LYS A 198 -13.18 -6.69 -5.64
C LYS A 198 -14.49 -6.05 -6.11
N VAL A 199 -14.45 -5.29 -7.21
CA VAL A 199 -15.66 -4.87 -7.92
C VAL A 199 -16.43 -6.07 -8.50
N PHE A 200 -15.79 -7.22 -8.70
CA PHE A 200 -16.44 -8.46 -9.15
C PHE A 200 -16.81 -9.35 -7.95
N ARG A 201 -18.02 -9.92 -7.97
CA ARG A 201 -18.54 -10.76 -6.86
C ARG A 201 -17.87 -12.13 -6.78
N ASN A 202 -17.44 -12.67 -7.91
CA ASN A 202 -16.74 -13.95 -8.01
C ASN A 202 -15.52 -13.78 -8.90
N VAL A 203 -14.32 -14.08 -8.36
CA VAL A 203 -13.04 -13.85 -9.05
C VAL A 203 -12.29 -15.16 -9.20
N GLU A 204 -11.97 -15.51 -10.44
CA GLU A 204 -11.07 -16.62 -10.78
C GLU A 204 -9.81 -16.09 -11.44
N VAL A 205 -8.65 -16.43 -10.89
CA VAL A 205 -7.34 -15.99 -11.36
C VAL A 205 -6.48 -17.19 -11.73
N ASP A 206 -5.96 -17.19 -12.96
CA ASP A 206 -4.94 -18.13 -13.41
C ASP A 206 -3.60 -17.42 -13.55
N LEU A 207 -2.62 -17.81 -12.74
CA LEU A 207 -1.28 -17.23 -12.73
C LEU A 207 -0.38 -18.09 -13.61
N ILE A 208 0.12 -17.53 -14.70
CA ILE A 208 0.88 -18.25 -15.74
C ILE A 208 2.29 -17.68 -15.82
N ALA A 209 3.20 -18.27 -15.06
CA ALA A 209 4.60 -17.89 -15.08
C ALA A 209 5.47 -19.03 -14.51
N PRO A 210 6.66 -19.27 -15.09
CA PRO A 210 7.60 -20.23 -14.53
C PRO A 210 8.07 -19.77 -13.14
N GLU A 211 8.58 -20.70 -12.31
CA GLU A 211 8.99 -20.44 -10.91
C GLU A 211 9.75 -19.11 -10.70
N LEU A 212 10.73 -18.79 -11.56
CA LEU A 212 11.56 -17.56 -11.47
C LEU A 212 10.78 -16.25 -11.73
N LEU A 213 9.62 -16.33 -12.36
CA LEU A 213 8.72 -15.21 -12.68
C LEU A 213 7.40 -15.31 -11.92
N SER A 214 7.26 -16.30 -11.04
CA SER A 214 6.01 -16.61 -10.35
C SER A 214 5.57 -15.49 -9.40
N MET A 215 4.26 -15.42 -9.18
CA MET A 215 3.67 -14.49 -8.23
C MET A 215 4.22 -14.81 -6.82
N PRO A 216 4.75 -13.82 -6.08
CA PRO A 216 5.24 -14.05 -4.73
C PRO A 216 4.14 -14.68 -3.84
N PRO A 217 4.47 -15.67 -2.99
CA PRO A 217 3.47 -16.42 -2.22
C PRO A 217 2.53 -15.55 -1.40
N TYR A 218 3.04 -14.45 -0.84
CA TYR A 218 2.23 -13.51 -0.06
C TYR A 218 1.05 -12.93 -0.87
N TYR A 219 1.25 -12.59 -2.15
CA TYR A 219 0.14 -12.08 -2.98
C TYR A 219 -0.87 -13.17 -3.33
N VAL A 220 -0.40 -14.41 -3.53
CA VAL A 220 -1.28 -15.57 -3.75
C VAL A 220 -2.16 -15.81 -2.51
N GLU A 221 -1.58 -15.78 -1.31
CA GLU A 221 -2.33 -15.91 -0.06
C GLU A 221 -3.27 -14.71 0.16
N LYS A 222 -2.87 -13.50 -0.22
CA LYS A 222 -3.73 -12.31 -0.20
C LYS A 222 -4.95 -12.46 -1.12
N MET A 223 -4.75 -12.94 -2.35
CA MET A 223 -5.84 -13.25 -3.29
C MET A 223 -6.82 -14.27 -2.69
N LYS A 224 -6.31 -15.35 -2.10
CA LYS A 224 -7.15 -16.36 -1.44
C LYS A 224 -7.91 -15.79 -0.23
N ALA A 225 -7.25 -14.97 0.59
CA ALA A 225 -7.88 -14.30 1.73
C ALA A 225 -8.97 -13.32 1.30
N ASN A 226 -8.84 -12.72 0.11
CA ASN A 226 -9.87 -11.91 -0.54
C ASN A 226 -10.97 -12.75 -1.22
N GLY A 227 -10.93 -14.08 -1.11
CA GLY A 227 -11.94 -15.00 -1.63
C GLY A 227 -11.76 -15.41 -3.09
N PHE A 228 -10.61 -15.16 -3.70
CA PHE A 228 -10.38 -15.49 -5.11
C PHE A 228 -10.04 -16.98 -5.26
N SER A 229 -10.54 -17.60 -6.34
CA SER A 229 -10.09 -18.93 -6.76
C SER A 229 -8.84 -18.78 -7.61
N VAL A 230 -7.70 -19.28 -7.11
CA VAL A 230 -6.39 -19.11 -7.78
C VAL A 230 -5.85 -20.45 -8.27
N ARG A 231 -5.46 -20.53 -9.54
CA ARG A 231 -4.68 -21.64 -10.12
C ARG A 231 -3.33 -21.11 -10.61
N VAL A 232 -2.30 -21.96 -10.60
CA VAL A 232 -0.94 -21.61 -10.99
C VAL A 232 -0.45 -22.59 -12.07
N PHE A 233 0.22 -22.07 -13.09
CA PHE A 233 0.75 -22.82 -14.23
C PHE A 233 2.16 -22.31 -14.59
N GLU A 234 3.04 -23.21 -15.02
CA GLU A 234 4.43 -22.87 -15.37
C GLU A 234 4.55 -22.24 -16.77
N SER A 235 3.56 -22.45 -17.64
CA SER A 235 3.58 -21.93 -19.02
C SER A 235 2.21 -21.76 -19.64
N ILE A 236 2.13 -20.94 -20.70
CA ILE A 236 0.92 -20.77 -21.51
C ILE A 236 0.48 -22.09 -22.14
N GLU A 237 1.44 -22.93 -22.53
CA GLU A 237 1.16 -24.24 -23.15
C GLU A 237 0.48 -25.20 -22.15
N GLU A 238 0.99 -25.28 -20.92
CA GLU A 238 0.37 -26.05 -19.85
C GLU A 238 -1.03 -25.53 -19.50
N TYR A 239 -1.19 -24.21 -19.47
CA TYR A 239 -2.47 -23.58 -19.17
C TYR A 239 -3.53 -23.85 -20.24
N LEU A 240 -3.18 -23.74 -21.51
CA LEU A 240 -4.11 -23.97 -22.63
C LEU A 240 -4.49 -25.45 -22.78
N ALA A 241 -3.71 -26.38 -22.22
CA ALA A 241 -4.09 -27.79 -22.14
C ALA A 241 -5.24 -28.07 -21.14
N GLN A 242 -5.63 -27.10 -20.32
CA GLN A 242 -6.73 -27.24 -19.37
C GLN A 242 -8.09 -27.07 -20.04
N ALA A 243 -9.11 -27.75 -19.52
CA ALA A 243 -10.49 -27.63 -20.03
C ALA A 243 -11.11 -26.23 -19.82
N LYS A 244 -10.58 -25.44 -18.87
CA LYS A 244 -11.10 -24.13 -18.50
C LYS A 244 -10.02 -23.06 -18.72
N VAL A 245 -10.16 -22.30 -19.81
CA VAL A 245 -9.29 -21.19 -20.23
C VAL A 245 -10.04 -19.87 -20.08
N ALA A 246 -9.37 -18.85 -19.57
CA ALA A 246 -9.93 -17.54 -19.30
C ALA A 246 -10.22 -16.75 -20.60
N PRO A 247 -11.34 -16.01 -20.67
CA PRO A 247 -11.61 -15.07 -21.76
C PRO A 247 -10.88 -13.73 -21.59
N ILE A 248 -10.35 -13.41 -20.41
CA ILE A 248 -9.59 -12.18 -20.15
C ILE A 248 -8.15 -12.57 -19.87
N TRP A 249 -7.21 -12.08 -20.69
CA TRP A 249 -5.78 -12.29 -20.45
C TRP A 249 -5.12 -10.96 -20.15
N TYR A 250 -4.31 -10.90 -19.09
CA TYR A 250 -3.55 -9.73 -18.71
C TYR A 250 -2.06 -10.05 -18.75
N PHE A 251 -1.40 -9.55 -19.79
CA PHE A 251 0.02 -9.76 -19.99
C PHE A 251 0.85 -8.66 -19.33
N THR A 252 2.00 -9.04 -18.79
CA THR A 252 3.03 -8.09 -18.35
C THR A 252 4.27 -8.18 -19.24
N ARG A 253 5.05 -7.11 -19.25
CA ARG A 253 6.38 -7.10 -19.87
C ARG A 253 7.34 -7.88 -18.96
N LEU A 254 8.22 -8.70 -19.56
CA LEU A 254 9.33 -9.29 -18.80
C LEU A 254 10.36 -8.22 -18.41
N GLN A 255 10.68 -8.12 -17.12
CA GLN A 255 11.69 -7.19 -16.60
C GLN A 255 13.02 -7.91 -16.38
N LEU A 256 13.51 -8.60 -17.42
CA LEU A 256 14.73 -9.41 -17.35
C LEU A 256 15.96 -8.60 -16.94
N GLU A 257 15.95 -7.29 -17.19
CA GLU A 257 16.99 -6.36 -16.73
C GLU A 257 17.13 -6.29 -15.20
N ARG A 258 16.13 -6.75 -14.44
CA ARG A 258 16.15 -6.81 -12.97
C ARG A 258 16.69 -8.14 -12.45
N MET A 259 16.89 -9.11 -13.33
CA MET A 259 17.36 -10.44 -12.98
C MET A 259 18.88 -10.48 -13.11
N GLY A 260 19.58 -10.92 -12.06
CA GLY A 260 21.05 -10.98 -12.03
C GLY A 260 21.65 -11.86 -13.13
N GLU A 261 22.96 -11.78 -13.34
CA GLU A 261 23.66 -12.42 -14.46
C GLU A 261 23.37 -13.92 -14.62
N ALA A 262 23.20 -14.65 -13.52
CA ALA A 262 22.89 -16.09 -13.52
C ALA A 262 21.54 -16.46 -14.19
N VAL A 263 20.63 -15.50 -14.36
CA VAL A 263 19.30 -15.72 -14.98
C VAL A 263 19.33 -15.48 -16.50
N LEU A 264 20.38 -14.84 -17.02
CA LEU A 264 20.52 -14.55 -18.45
C LEU A 264 20.55 -15.83 -19.30
N GLU A 265 21.15 -16.91 -18.79
CA GLU A 265 21.20 -18.21 -19.49
C GLU A 265 19.81 -18.87 -19.62
N ARG A 266 18.90 -18.62 -18.67
CA ARG A 266 17.53 -19.17 -18.67
C ARG A 266 16.53 -18.29 -19.42
N THR A 267 16.94 -17.10 -19.84
CA THR A 267 16.08 -16.12 -20.50
C THR A 267 15.29 -16.66 -21.71
N PRO A 268 15.88 -17.46 -22.64
CA PRO A 268 15.13 -18.00 -23.77
C PRO A 268 13.94 -18.87 -23.33
N TYR A 269 14.16 -19.73 -22.34
CA TYR A 269 13.13 -20.59 -21.76
C TYR A 269 12.04 -19.76 -21.07
N LEU A 270 12.43 -18.79 -20.22
CA LEU A 270 11.49 -17.91 -19.52
C LEU A 270 10.59 -17.15 -20.50
N ARG A 271 11.16 -16.59 -21.58
CA ARG A 271 10.39 -15.92 -22.62
C ARG A 271 9.44 -16.88 -23.33
N GLN A 272 9.91 -18.07 -23.69
CA GLN A 272 9.09 -19.05 -24.40
C GLN A 272 7.86 -19.47 -23.58
N ALA A 273 8.00 -19.62 -22.26
CA ALA A 273 6.92 -20.05 -21.37
C ALA A 273 5.75 -19.05 -21.31
N VAL A 274 6.03 -17.75 -21.40
CA VAL A 274 5.04 -16.66 -21.20
C VAL A 274 4.76 -15.82 -22.45
N THR A 275 5.25 -16.24 -23.62
CA THR A 275 4.97 -15.57 -24.90
C THR A 275 3.89 -16.32 -25.67
N PHE A 276 2.85 -15.60 -26.09
CA PHE A 276 1.77 -16.20 -26.88
C PHE A 276 2.25 -16.58 -28.30
N LYS A 277 1.74 -17.68 -28.86
CA LYS A 277 2.13 -18.21 -30.17
C LYS A 277 0.91 -18.37 -31.09
N LYS A 278 1.12 -18.32 -32.41
CA LYS A 278 0.05 -18.50 -33.40
C LYS A 278 -0.68 -19.84 -33.25
N ASP A 279 0.05 -20.90 -32.92
CA ASP A 279 -0.50 -22.26 -32.77
C ASP A 279 -1.47 -22.39 -31.58
N PHE A 280 -1.51 -21.41 -30.69
CA PHE A 280 -2.41 -21.36 -29.54
C PHE A 280 -3.78 -20.75 -29.86
N LEU A 281 -3.94 -20.11 -31.03
CA LEU A 281 -5.18 -19.40 -31.38
C LEU A 281 -6.43 -20.29 -31.31
N GLY A 282 -6.32 -21.55 -31.74
CA GLY A 282 -7.44 -22.50 -31.76
C GLY A 282 -7.88 -23.02 -30.38
N GLN A 283 -7.19 -22.64 -29.31
CA GLN A 283 -7.46 -23.09 -27.93
C GLN A 283 -8.11 -21.99 -27.08
N LEU A 284 -8.27 -20.79 -27.62
CA LEU A 284 -8.89 -19.68 -26.91
C LEU A 284 -10.43 -19.81 -26.92
N PRO A 285 -11.12 -19.43 -25.82
CA PRO A 285 -12.57 -19.37 -25.80
C PRO A 285 -13.09 -18.20 -26.64
N ASP A 286 -14.38 -18.27 -27.01
CA ASP A 286 -15.06 -17.17 -27.69
C ASP A 286 -15.06 -15.88 -26.83
N GLY A 287 -14.92 -14.73 -27.49
CA GLY A 287 -14.90 -13.42 -26.81
C GLY A 287 -13.62 -13.13 -26.03
N CYS A 288 -12.56 -13.91 -26.25
CA CYS A 288 -11.27 -13.71 -25.60
C CYS A 288 -10.63 -12.36 -26.00
N HIS A 289 -10.10 -11.63 -25.01
CA HIS A 289 -9.32 -10.41 -25.23
C HIS A 289 -8.05 -10.40 -24.39
N PHE A 290 -7.00 -9.82 -24.96
CA PHE A 290 -5.69 -9.65 -24.35
C PHE A 290 -5.49 -8.19 -23.96
N TYR A 291 -5.12 -7.99 -22.71
CA TYR A 291 -4.80 -6.71 -22.10
C TYR A 291 -3.32 -6.66 -21.72
N HIS A 292 -2.78 -5.45 -21.64
CA HIS A 292 -1.40 -5.23 -21.27
C HIS A 292 -1.24 -3.77 -20.80
N PRO A 293 -0.65 -3.49 -19.62
CA PRO A 293 -0.51 -2.12 -19.10
C PRO A 293 0.44 -1.24 -19.94
N LEU A 294 1.19 -1.90 -20.82
CA LEU A 294 2.18 -1.36 -21.78
C LEU A 294 3.35 -0.68 -21.03
N PRO A 295 4.45 -0.31 -21.70
CA PRO A 295 4.80 -0.62 -23.09
C PRO A 295 5.08 -2.12 -23.27
N ARG A 296 4.81 -2.64 -24.47
CA ARG A 296 5.36 -3.94 -24.90
C ARG A 296 6.84 -3.79 -25.22
N ASP A 297 7.61 -4.84 -25.00
CA ASP A 297 8.97 -4.88 -25.50
C ASP A 297 8.99 -4.84 -27.03
N ARG A 298 9.88 -4.04 -27.61
CA ARG A 298 9.93 -3.85 -29.07
C ARG A 298 10.58 -5.01 -29.83
N ASN A 299 11.38 -5.82 -29.15
CA ASN A 299 12.18 -6.89 -29.75
C ASN A 299 11.63 -8.28 -29.39
N SER A 300 11.10 -8.43 -28.19
CA SER A 300 10.59 -9.68 -27.63
C SER A 300 9.32 -9.46 -26.80
N PRO A 301 8.21 -9.02 -27.45
CA PRO A 301 6.93 -8.84 -26.77
C PRO A 301 6.32 -10.17 -26.32
N THR A 302 5.75 -10.22 -25.11
CA THR A 302 4.95 -11.35 -24.60
C THR A 302 3.67 -11.58 -25.40
N ILE A 303 3.12 -10.50 -25.96
CA ILE A 303 2.02 -10.50 -26.93
C ILE A 303 2.55 -10.05 -28.30
N PRO A 304 2.90 -10.98 -29.21
CA PRO A 304 3.55 -10.65 -30.48
C PRO A 304 2.67 -9.84 -31.43
N PHE A 305 3.33 -9.07 -32.32
CA PHE A 305 2.68 -8.10 -33.22
C PHE A 305 1.63 -8.68 -34.17
N PHE A 306 1.65 -9.99 -34.46
CA PHE A 306 0.59 -10.59 -35.28
C PHE A 306 -0.79 -10.53 -34.61
N LEU A 307 -0.84 -10.36 -33.28
CA LEU A 307 -2.08 -10.22 -32.52
C LEU A 307 -2.73 -8.84 -32.71
N ASP A 308 -1.99 -7.84 -33.18
CA ASP A 308 -2.45 -6.45 -33.30
C ASP A 308 -3.62 -6.32 -34.28
N GLU A 309 -3.63 -7.15 -35.31
CA GLU A 309 -4.64 -7.18 -36.38
C GLU A 309 -5.83 -8.10 -36.05
N LEU A 310 -5.78 -8.82 -34.91
CA LEU A 310 -6.81 -9.75 -34.51
C LEU A 310 -7.83 -9.10 -33.56
N PRO A 311 -9.09 -9.59 -33.54
CA PRO A 311 -10.12 -9.12 -32.61
C PRO A 311 -9.80 -9.44 -31.13
N LEU A 312 -8.68 -10.11 -30.86
CA LEU A 312 -8.17 -10.39 -29.51
C LEU A 312 -7.55 -9.15 -28.85
N ASN A 313 -7.21 -8.10 -29.60
CA ASN A 313 -6.54 -6.91 -29.08
C ASN A 313 -7.48 -6.08 -28.18
N GLY A 314 -7.30 -6.19 -26.86
CA GLY A 314 -7.97 -5.35 -25.86
C GLY A 314 -7.10 -4.21 -25.30
N TRP A 315 -5.77 -4.26 -25.46
CA TRP A 315 -4.84 -3.32 -24.81
C TRP A 315 -4.89 -1.90 -25.41
N ASP A 316 -5.30 -1.74 -26.67
CA ASP A 316 -5.49 -0.42 -27.28
C ASP A 316 -6.75 0.25 -26.72
N GLY A 317 -7.86 -0.48 -26.63
CA GLY A 317 -9.09 -0.02 -25.99
C GLY A 317 -8.87 0.31 -24.51
N GLN A 318 -8.15 -0.53 -23.78
CA GLN A 318 -7.71 -0.27 -22.40
C GLN A 318 -6.92 1.02 -22.26
N SER A 319 -5.97 1.27 -23.17
CA SER A 319 -5.18 2.51 -23.17
C SER A 319 -6.05 3.76 -23.37
N ILE A 320 -7.07 3.67 -24.24
CA ILE A 320 -8.06 4.73 -24.45
C ILE A 320 -8.95 4.89 -23.21
N ASN A 321 -9.34 3.81 -22.55
CA ASN A 321 -10.15 3.84 -21.33
C ASN A 321 -9.48 4.62 -20.19
N GLY A 322 -8.16 4.60 -20.13
CA GLY A 322 -7.39 5.44 -19.20
C GLY A 322 -7.63 6.94 -19.37
N TYR A 323 -8.04 7.44 -20.54
CA TYR A 323 -8.43 8.84 -20.71
C TYR A 323 -9.77 9.15 -20.02
N TRP A 324 -10.76 8.28 -20.18
CA TRP A 324 -12.11 8.48 -19.63
C TRP A 324 -12.14 8.34 -18.11
N THR A 325 -11.45 7.33 -17.56
CA THR A 325 -11.36 7.16 -16.11
C THR A 325 -10.66 8.34 -15.46
N ARG A 326 -9.55 8.83 -16.02
CA ARG A 326 -8.80 9.97 -15.47
C ARG A 326 -9.53 11.30 -15.56
N ILE A 327 -10.36 11.53 -16.60
CA ILE A 327 -11.30 12.66 -16.61
C ILE A 327 -12.23 12.55 -15.41
N THR A 328 -12.79 11.36 -15.21
CA THR A 328 -13.77 11.09 -14.14
C THR A 328 -13.15 11.24 -12.76
N GLU A 329 -11.93 10.72 -12.55
CA GLU A 329 -11.15 10.89 -11.32
C GLU A 329 -10.98 12.38 -10.98
N ILE A 330 -10.46 13.19 -11.90
CA ILE A 330 -10.25 14.62 -11.62
C ILE A 330 -11.59 15.35 -11.44
N ALA A 331 -12.61 15.05 -12.25
CA ALA A 331 -13.94 15.66 -12.10
C ALA A 331 -14.53 15.36 -10.73
N MET A 332 -14.43 14.11 -10.28
CA MET A 332 -14.91 13.65 -8.98
C MET A 332 -14.17 14.39 -7.86
N LEU A 333 -12.84 14.36 -7.84
CA LEU A 333 -12.03 15.00 -6.79
C LEU A 333 -12.13 16.54 -6.79
N SER A 334 -12.47 17.15 -7.92
CA SER A 334 -12.73 18.59 -8.00
C SER A 334 -14.07 18.99 -7.35
N GLY A 335 -14.93 18.02 -7.02
CA GLY A 335 -16.32 18.22 -6.59
C GLY A 335 -17.27 18.57 -7.72
N ARG A 336 -16.89 18.36 -9.00
CA ARG A 336 -17.71 18.69 -10.16
C ARG A 336 -18.84 17.69 -10.39
N ILE A 337 -18.58 16.42 -10.07
CA ILE A 337 -19.53 15.30 -10.10
C ILE A 337 -19.54 14.63 -8.72
N GLY A 338 -20.60 13.90 -8.38
CA GLY A 338 -20.72 13.18 -7.11
C GLY A 338 -21.97 13.52 -6.29
N GLU A 339 -22.77 14.50 -6.70
CA GLU A 339 -24.03 14.85 -6.01
C GLU A 339 -25.07 13.72 -6.09
N ASP A 340 -24.99 12.88 -7.11
CA ASP A 340 -25.82 11.70 -7.36
C ASP A 340 -25.16 10.39 -6.87
N PHE A 341 -24.15 10.48 -6.01
CA PHE A 341 -23.55 9.32 -5.38
C PHE A 341 -24.47 8.77 -4.28
N GLU A 342 -24.77 7.49 -4.38
CA GLU A 342 -25.48 6.71 -3.36
C GLU A 342 -24.60 5.51 -3.01
N GLY A 343 -24.24 5.34 -1.74
CA GLY A 343 -23.39 4.24 -1.28
C GLY A 343 -22.58 4.59 -0.05
N GLU A 344 -21.74 3.66 0.39
CA GLU A 344 -20.86 3.86 1.52
C GLU A 344 -19.57 4.55 1.10
N HIS A 345 -19.21 5.63 1.80
CA HIS A 345 -17.91 6.27 1.61
C HIS A 345 -16.79 5.46 2.26
N ALA A 346 -15.59 5.52 1.67
CA ALA A 346 -14.39 4.95 2.30
C ALA A 346 -14.22 5.53 3.71
N GLN A 347 -14.14 4.64 4.70
CA GLN A 347 -13.96 5.03 6.09
C GLN A 347 -12.48 5.16 6.43
N LYS A 348 -12.12 6.21 7.17
CA LYS A 348 -10.78 6.28 7.76
C LYS A 348 -10.67 5.22 8.86
N PRO A 349 -9.53 4.52 8.97
CA PRO A 349 -9.34 3.56 10.05
C PRO A 349 -9.40 4.26 11.41
N GLU A 350 -10.24 3.75 12.31
CA GLU A 350 -10.30 4.17 13.70
C GLU A 350 -9.34 3.32 14.53
N PHE A 351 -8.47 3.97 15.30
CA PHE A 351 -7.49 3.27 16.15
C PHE A 351 -7.95 3.33 17.60
N VAL A 352 -8.35 2.18 18.14
CA VAL A 352 -8.65 2.03 19.56
C VAL A 352 -7.38 1.63 20.29
N ASP A 353 -6.94 2.42 21.27
CA ASP A 353 -5.78 2.10 22.11
C ASP A 353 -6.14 0.95 23.08
N ASP A 354 -5.99 -0.27 22.60
CA ASP A 354 -6.35 -1.53 23.26
C ASP A 354 -5.13 -2.29 23.80
N PHE A 355 -4.01 -1.61 24.00
CA PHE A 355 -2.71 -2.27 24.20
C PHE A 355 -2.27 -2.45 25.65
N VAL A 356 -3.03 -1.89 26.60
CA VAL A 356 -2.78 -1.98 28.04
C VAL A 356 -3.98 -2.63 28.71
N HIS A 357 -3.78 -3.79 29.34
CA HIS A 357 -4.84 -4.48 30.07
C HIS A 357 -4.45 -4.63 31.54
N GLU A 358 -5.23 -4.04 32.45
CA GLU A 358 -5.06 -4.30 33.89
C GLU A 358 -5.49 -5.74 34.21
N VAL A 359 -4.66 -6.46 34.96
CA VAL A 359 -4.88 -7.85 35.33
C VAL A 359 -4.84 -7.97 36.85
N GLU A 360 -5.69 -8.80 37.43
CA GLU A 360 -5.67 -9.03 38.87
C GLU A 360 -4.30 -9.53 39.35
N ALA A 361 -3.76 -8.84 40.35
CA ALA A 361 -2.58 -9.26 41.06
C ALA A 361 -2.95 -10.41 42.01
N ARG A 362 -2.83 -11.66 41.55
CA ARG A 362 -2.95 -12.82 42.46
C ARG A 362 -1.76 -12.84 43.42
N GLU A 363 -2.02 -12.81 44.72
CA GLU A 363 -1.01 -13.09 45.74
C GLU A 363 -0.45 -14.49 45.51
N LYS A 364 0.85 -14.57 45.18
CA LYS A 364 1.58 -15.82 45.16
C LYS A 364 2.63 -15.78 46.25
N HIS A 365 2.63 -16.81 47.10
CA HIS A 365 3.74 -17.08 48.02
C HIS A 365 5.06 -17.13 47.24
N LYS A 366 6.01 -16.26 47.58
CA LYS A 366 7.36 -16.31 47.00
C LYS A 366 8.05 -17.59 47.47
N PRO A 367 8.64 -18.40 46.58
CA PRO A 367 9.57 -19.45 47.00
C PRO A 367 10.73 -18.82 47.78
N GLU A 368 11.22 -19.51 48.82
CA GLU A 368 12.25 -19.02 49.75
C GLU A 368 13.58 -18.62 49.08
N TYR A 369 13.84 -19.03 47.83
CA TYR A 369 15.06 -18.68 47.13
C TYR A 369 14.82 -18.50 45.62
N LYS A 370 15.05 -17.28 45.12
CA LYS A 370 15.37 -17.02 43.71
C LYS A 370 16.69 -16.26 43.65
N VAL A 371 17.71 -16.91 43.13
CA VAL A 371 19.04 -16.31 42.92
C VAL A 371 18.95 -15.29 41.76
N GLY A 372 19.44 -14.07 41.97
CA GLY A 372 19.83 -13.17 40.87
C GLY A 372 19.24 -11.76 40.83
N ILE A 373 18.03 -11.51 41.36
CA ILE A 373 17.43 -10.14 41.38
C ILE A 373 17.11 -9.74 42.82
N LYS A 374 17.58 -8.55 43.24
CA LYS A 374 17.19 -7.97 44.53
C LYS A 374 15.69 -7.63 44.52
N PRO A 375 14.92 -7.99 45.56
CA PRO A 375 13.54 -7.55 45.70
C PRO A 375 13.44 -6.02 45.63
N VAL A 376 12.45 -5.53 44.88
CA VAL A 376 12.13 -4.10 44.81
C VAL A 376 11.12 -3.79 45.91
N GLU A 377 11.39 -2.79 46.76
CA GLU A 377 10.42 -2.33 47.77
C GLU A 377 9.40 -1.36 47.15
N GLU A 378 9.90 -0.41 46.36
CA GLU A 378 9.12 0.59 45.63
C GLU A 378 9.68 0.70 44.20
N GLY A 379 8.82 0.54 43.19
CA GLY A 379 9.23 0.71 41.80
C GLY A 379 8.44 -0.13 40.79
N ILE A 380 9.07 -0.43 39.66
CA ILE A 380 8.46 -1.20 38.56
C ILE A 380 9.27 -2.47 38.29
N VAL A 381 8.58 -3.58 38.02
CA VAL A 381 9.18 -4.80 37.48
C VAL A 381 8.50 -5.15 36.15
N ILE A 382 9.28 -5.07 35.07
CA ILE A 382 8.89 -5.57 33.75
C ILE A 382 9.21 -7.07 33.72
N ASP A 383 8.20 -7.90 33.55
CA ASP A 383 8.30 -9.36 33.55
C ASP A 383 7.76 -9.93 32.23
N HIS A 384 8.07 -11.19 31.94
CA HIS A 384 7.64 -11.90 30.73
C HIS A 384 8.14 -11.30 29.41
N ILE A 385 9.26 -10.59 29.41
CA ILE A 385 9.88 -10.07 28.18
C ILE A 385 10.28 -11.25 27.30
N ALA A 386 9.81 -11.26 26.04
CA ALA A 386 10.11 -12.29 25.03
C ALA A 386 9.96 -13.74 25.55
N THR A 387 8.90 -14.02 26.32
CA THR A 387 8.73 -15.34 26.95
C THR A 387 8.59 -16.46 25.92
N GLY A 388 9.45 -17.46 26.00
CA GLY A 388 9.45 -18.62 25.09
C GLY A 388 10.34 -18.45 23.85
N GLU A 389 10.92 -17.27 23.66
CA GLU A 389 11.91 -17.04 22.61
C GLU A 389 13.29 -17.63 23.00
N PRO A 390 14.20 -17.84 22.03
CA PRO A 390 15.58 -18.22 22.32
C PRO A 390 16.25 -17.24 23.30
N VAL A 391 17.10 -17.75 24.20
CA VAL A 391 17.74 -16.94 25.26
C VAL A 391 18.47 -15.70 24.72
N GLY A 392 19.12 -15.81 23.55
CA GLY A 392 19.76 -14.67 22.89
C GLY A 392 18.76 -13.57 22.52
N GLU A 393 17.63 -13.93 21.93
CA GLU A 393 16.58 -12.97 21.57
C GLU A 393 15.93 -12.30 22.79
N ILE A 394 15.86 -13.01 23.92
CA ILE A 394 15.39 -12.43 25.19
C ILE A 394 16.36 -11.34 25.65
N TRP A 395 17.67 -11.60 25.59
CA TRP A 395 18.69 -10.61 25.91
C TRP A 395 18.64 -9.41 24.98
N ASP A 396 18.55 -9.65 23.66
CA ASP A 396 18.42 -8.58 22.67
C ASP A 396 17.19 -7.69 22.94
N THR A 397 16.06 -8.30 23.34
CA THR A 397 14.84 -7.56 23.68
C THR A 397 14.99 -6.75 24.98
N ILE A 398 15.69 -7.30 25.99
CA ILE A 398 16.01 -6.57 27.23
C ILE A 398 16.88 -5.35 26.90
N ASP A 399 17.93 -5.54 26.11
CA ASP A 399 18.88 -4.48 25.76
C ASP A 399 18.20 -3.38 24.93
N ALA A 400 17.38 -3.76 23.95
CA ALA A 400 16.56 -2.84 23.18
C ALA A 400 15.61 -2.03 24.09
N ALA A 401 14.88 -2.71 25.00
CA ALA A 401 13.99 -2.03 25.93
C ALA A 401 14.74 -1.02 26.81
N ARG A 402 15.91 -1.39 27.32
CA ARG A 402 16.73 -0.49 28.14
C ARG A 402 17.22 0.72 27.35
N LYS A 403 17.71 0.52 26.13
CA LYS A 403 18.25 1.59 25.28
C LYS A 403 17.17 2.56 24.81
N ILE A 404 16.05 2.04 24.29
CA ILE A 404 14.96 2.86 23.73
C ILE A 404 14.19 3.62 24.82
N LEU A 405 13.98 3.00 25.99
CA LEU A 405 13.33 3.65 27.13
C LEU A 405 14.32 4.48 27.97
N LYS A 406 15.61 4.54 27.59
CA LYS A 406 16.67 5.28 28.30
C LYS A 406 16.71 4.95 29.79
N LEU A 407 16.69 3.65 30.12
CA LEU A 407 16.67 3.15 31.49
C LEU A 407 18.08 3.20 32.14
N ASP A 408 18.70 4.38 32.12
CA ASP A 408 20.02 4.68 32.70
C ASP A 408 19.94 4.90 34.23
N VAL A 409 19.23 3.99 34.89
CA VAL A 409 18.97 4.02 36.33
C VAL A 409 19.53 2.78 37.00
N ARG A 410 19.73 2.86 38.33
CA ARG A 410 20.05 1.69 39.15
C ARG A 410 18.96 0.65 38.97
N SER A 411 19.30 -0.45 38.31
CA SER A 411 18.35 -1.49 37.93
C SER A 411 19.06 -2.84 37.88
N SER A 412 18.28 -3.91 37.88
CA SER A 412 18.78 -5.26 37.63
C SER A 412 17.95 -5.90 36.52
N HIS A 413 18.55 -6.76 35.72
CA HIS A 413 17.85 -7.46 34.65
C HIS A 413 18.46 -8.84 34.45
N GLY A 414 17.74 -9.75 33.81
CA GLY A 414 18.24 -11.08 33.49
C GLY A 414 17.19 -11.99 32.87
N VAL A 415 17.64 -13.19 32.48
CA VAL A 415 16.82 -14.24 31.90
C VAL A 415 16.61 -15.36 32.91
N TYR A 416 15.36 -15.79 33.07
CA TYR A 416 14.94 -16.77 34.09
C TYR A 416 13.99 -17.80 33.51
N HIS A 417 13.88 -18.96 34.16
CA HIS A 417 12.84 -19.93 33.84
C HIS A 417 11.44 -19.36 34.08
N SER A 418 10.56 -19.63 33.13
CA SER A 418 9.14 -19.36 33.19
C SER A 418 8.40 -20.52 33.86
N ASN A 419 7.27 -20.23 34.50
CA ASN A 419 6.42 -21.27 35.10
C ASN A 419 5.65 -22.10 34.05
N ARG A 420 5.84 -21.81 32.75
CA ARG A 420 5.19 -22.51 31.63
C ARG A 420 5.90 -23.81 31.24
N GLY A 421 7.12 -24.04 31.72
CA GLY A 421 7.87 -25.27 31.48
C GLY A 421 9.36 -25.11 31.81
N PRO A 422 10.08 -26.21 32.04
CA PRO A 422 11.50 -26.18 32.41
C PRO A 422 12.40 -25.62 31.30
N GLU A 423 12.00 -25.71 30.03
CA GLU A 423 12.76 -25.17 28.89
C GLU A 423 12.27 -23.79 28.41
N THR A 424 11.26 -23.22 29.08
CA THR A 424 10.75 -21.90 28.71
C THR A 424 11.45 -20.82 29.52
N PHE A 425 12.10 -19.88 28.84
CA PHE A 425 12.76 -18.74 29.47
C PHE A 425 11.94 -17.45 29.31
N LYS A 426 12.24 -16.46 30.15
CA LYS A 426 11.68 -15.11 30.09
C LYS A 426 12.66 -14.07 30.60
N GLY A 427 12.58 -12.86 30.06
CA GLY A 427 13.35 -11.71 30.51
C GLY A 427 12.63 -10.94 31.62
N ILE A 428 13.41 -10.37 32.54
CA ILE A 428 12.94 -9.51 33.63
C ILE A 428 13.83 -8.28 33.72
N ILE A 429 13.23 -7.11 33.91
CA ILE A 429 13.90 -5.85 34.27
C ILE A 429 13.25 -5.29 35.54
N SER A 430 14.05 -5.10 36.59
CA SER A 430 13.66 -4.46 37.84
C SER A 430 14.20 -3.03 37.88
N LEU A 431 13.29 -2.08 38.07
CA LEU A 431 13.53 -0.64 38.11
C LEU A 431 13.13 -0.08 39.48
N PRO A 432 14.01 -0.18 40.50
CA PRO A 432 13.86 0.55 41.75
C PRO A 432 13.66 2.06 41.49
N ASP A 433 12.86 2.70 42.32
CA ASP A 433 12.62 4.16 42.32
C ASP A 433 11.87 4.72 41.10
N ILE A 434 11.63 3.92 40.05
CA ILE A 434 10.69 4.29 38.98
C ILE A 434 9.29 3.83 39.34
N ILE A 435 8.40 4.77 39.65
CA ILE A 435 7.07 4.50 40.21
C ILE A 435 5.92 4.61 39.20
N SER A 436 6.20 5.03 37.96
CA SER A 436 5.21 5.10 36.88
C SER A 436 5.90 5.20 35.52
N PHE A 437 5.26 4.69 34.47
CA PHE A 437 5.61 4.98 33.09
C PHE A 437 4.61 5.98 32.51
N GLY A 438 5.08 6.93 31.71
CA GLY A 438 4.21 7.76 30.89
C GLY A 438 3.60 6.94 29.75
N GLU A 439 2.56 7.48 29.11
CA GLU A 439 1.89 6.83 27.97
C GLU A 439 2.88 6.48 26.84
N LYS A 440 3.83 7.38 26.55
CA LYS A 440 4.89 7.17 25.55
C LYS A 440 5.78 5.96 25.89
N ASP A 441 6.20 5.83 27.14
CA ASP A 441 7.07 4.74 27.59
C ASP A 441 6.33 3.40 27.60
N LEU A 442 5.05 3.41 28.00
CA LEU A 442 4.20 2.23 27.88
C LEU A 442 4.05 1.78 26.43
N LYS A 443 3.82 2.72 25.51
CA LYS A 443 3.67 2.44 24.08
C LYS A 443 4.96 1.91 23.46
N LYS A 444 6.11 2.50 23.81
CA LYS A 444 7.44 1.99 23.43
C LYS A 444 7.65 0.57 23.94
N LEU A 445 7.46 0.33 25.24
CA LEU A 445 7.62 -1.00 25.84
C LEU A 445 6.70 -2.03 25.20
N ALA A 446 5.43 -1.69 24.98
CA ALA A 446 4.44 -2.55 24.36
C ALA A 446 4.81 -2.94 22.92
N ALA A 447 5.43 -2.04 22.16
CA ALA A 447 5.90 -2.30 20.82
C ALA A 447 7.24 -3.04 20.75
N ILE A 448 8.14 -2.86 21.73
CA ILE A 448 9.43 -3.58 21.82
C ILE A 448 9.25 -5.00 22.34
N ALA A 449 8.34 -5.17 23.30
CA ALA A 449 8.13 -6.44 23.98
C ALA A 449 6.62 -6.72 24.13
N PRO A 450 5.90 -6.95 23.01
CA PRO A 450 4.49 -7.31 23.07
C PRO A 450 4.33 -8.59 23.90
N GLY A 451 3.34 -8.60 24.79
CA GLY A 451 3.16 -9.69 25.74
C GLY A 451 4.08 -9.62 26.97
N CYS A 452 4.75 -8.51 27.25
CA CYS A 452 5.36 -8.33 28.57
C CYS A 452 4.30 -7.90 29.62
N THR A 453 4.71 -7.88 30.88
CA THR A 453 3.87 -7.51 32.02
C THR A 453 4.57 -6.45 32.84
N LEU A 454 3.90 -5.32 33.08
CA LEU A 454 4.37 -4.26 33.97
C LEU A 454 3.76 -4.47 35.37
N ASN A 455 4.58 -4.75 36.37
CA ASN A 455 4.14 -4.85 37.76
C ASN A 455 4.57 -3.60 38.52
N LEU A 456 3.59 -2.86 39.05
CA LEU A 456 3.85 -1.74 39.96
C LEU A 456 4.00 -2.28 41.38
N ILE A 457 5.15 -2.06 41.99
CA ILE A 457 5.49 -2.55 43.32
C ILE A 457 5.39 -1.42 44.33
N ARG A 458 4.62 -1.65 45.39
CA ARG A 458 4.48 -0.78 46.57
C ARG A 458 4.63 -1.61 47.82
N HIS A 459 5.42 -1.15 48.79
CA HIS A 459 5.69 -1.86 50.05
C HIS A 459 6.09 -3.33 49.85
N ALA A 460 6.90 -3.62 48.82
CA ALA A 460 7.34 -4.97 48.41
C ALA A 460 6.23 -5.92 47.88
N HIS A 461 5.02 -5.41 47.63
CA HIS A 461 3.88 -6.14 47.05
C HIS A 461 3.51 -5.59 45.66
N VAL A 462 2.92 -6.44 44.81
CA VAL A 462 2.40 -6.01 43.50
C VAL A 462 1.09 -5.27 43.72
N ALA A 463 1.12 -3.94 43.64
CA ALA A 463 -0.05 -3.08 43.81
C ALA A 463 -0.95 -3.11 42.56
N LYS A 464 -0.32 -3.06 41.38
CA LYS A 464 -1.02 -3.14 40.08
C LYS A 464 -0.22 -3.96 39.10
N LYS A 465 -0.92 -4.56 38.15
CA LYS A 465 -0.33 -5.39 37.11
C LYS A 465 -0.99 -5.12 35.77
N TYR A 466 -0.18 -4.80 34.78
CA TYR A 466 -0.62 -4.52 33.43
C TYR A 466 -0.01 -5.51 32.45
N ARG A 467 -0.82 -6.12 31.60
CA ARG A 467 -0.38 -6.92 30.45
C ARG A 467 -0.36 -6.02 29.23
N LEU A 468 0.77 -5.97 28.55
CA LEU A 468 0.91 -5.17 27.33
C LEU A 468 0.75 -6.06 26.10
N SER A 469 -0.02 -5.60 25.12
CA SER A 469 -0.09 -6.18 23.78
C SER A 469 0.49 -5.18 22.77
N MET A 470 0.66 -5.60 21.52
CA MET A 470 1.22 -4.74 20.48
C MET A 470 0.29 -3.52 20.27
N PRO A 471 0.79 -2.27 20.28
CA PRO A 471 -0.06 -1.10 20.13
C PRO A 471 -0.67 -1.02 18.73
N PRO A 472 -1.88 -0.46 18.57
CA PRO A 472 -2.56 -0.37 17.26
C PRO A 472 -1.78 0.46 16.24
N ARG A 473 -0.98 1.42 16.72
CA ARG A 473 -0.10 2.27 15.91
C ARG A 473 1.12 2.71 16.71
N ILE A 474 2.22 2.99 16.02
CA ILE A 474 3.43 3.56 16.60
C ILE A 474 3.98 4.68 15.69
N TYR A 475 4.20 5.86 16.28
CA TYR A 475 4.56 7.09 15.57
C TYR A 475 5.16 8.10 16.56
N GLY A 476 5.84 9.13 16.03
CA GLY A 476 6.35 10.25 16.83
C GLY A 476 7.50 9.88 17.78
N PHE A 477 8.27 8.85 17.42
CA PHE A 477 9.48 8.45 18.12
C PHE A 477 10.68 8.57 17.18
N ASP A 478 11.80 9.08 17.68
CA ASP A 478 13.02 9.27 16.89
C ASP A 478 13.75 7.93 16.66
N GLU A 479 13.46 6.92 17.49
CA GLU A 479 14.11 5.61 17.46
C GLU A 479 13.47 4.60 16.51
N ILE A 480 12.53 5.02 15.66
CA ILE A 480 11.87 4.16 14.67
C ILE A 480 12.14 4.65 13.24
N SER A 481 12.25 3.72 12.29
CA SER A 481 12.31 4.03 10.86
C SER A 481 11.77 2.91 10.00
N CYS A 482 11.15 3.27 8.88
CA CYS A 482 10.78 2.30 7.86
C CYS A 482 12.07 1.73 7.25
N LYS A 483 12.13 0.42 7.01
CA LYS A 483 13.29 -0.25 6.39
C LYS A 483 13.18 -0.36 4.87
N ASN A 484 12.21 0.31 4.27
CA ASN A 484 12.04 0.38 2.83
C ASN A 484 12.76 1.60 2.27
N GLU A 485 13.83 1.39 1.51
CA GLU A 485 14.65 2.47 0.96
C GLU A 485 13.87 3.43 0.04
N ASN A 486 12.79 2.95 -0.59
CA ASN A 486 11.95 3.77 -1.44
C ASN A 486 10.84 4.52 -0.68
N CYS A 487 10.59 4.20 0.59
CA CYS A 487 9.52 4.85 1.35
C CYS A 487 9.83 6.34 1.55
N ILE A 488 8.81 7.20 1.43
CA ILE A 488 8.97 8.64 1.68
C ILE A 488 9.47 8.94 3.10
N SER A 489 9.15 8.08 4.08
CA SER A 489 9.63 8.21 5.47
C SER A 489 10.97 7.51 5.73
N TYR A 490 11.66 7.04 4.70
CA TYR A 490 13.00 6.45 4.86
C TYR A 490 14.03 7.55 5.16
N PRO A 491 14.84 7.45 6.23
CA PRO A 491 15.73 8.53 6.64
C PRO A 491 16.68 9.03 5.54
N ALA A 492 17.21 8.13 4.70
CA ALA A 492 18.15 8.51 3.65
C ALA A 492 17.50 9.31 2.49
N ASN A 493 16.17 9.30 2.38
CA ASN A 493 15.46 10.11 1.39
C ASN A 493 15.38 11.59 1.81
N ASN A 494 15.65 11.92 3.08
CA ASN A 494 15.73 13.30 3.59
C ASN A 494 14.47 14.17 3.34
N GLU A 495 13.29 13.54 3.24
CA GLU A 495 12.02 14.24 3.00
C GLU A 495 11.38 14.84 4.27
N GLY A 496 12.00 14.63 5.44
CA GLY A 496 11.50 15.13 6.73
C GLY A 496 10.18 14.48 7.18
N VAL A 497 9.82 13.34 6.60
CA VAL A 497 8.56 12.64 6.91
C VAL A 497 8.73 11.72 8.11
N PRO A 498 7.99 11.93 9.21
CA PRO A 498 8.05 11.05 10.37
C PRO A 498 7.45 9.68 10.04
N PRO A 499 8.11 8.57 10.39
CA PRO A 499 7.58 7.24 10.18
C PRO A 499 6.38 6.98 11.08
N GLU A 500 5.41 6.24 10.55
CA GLU A 500 4.24 5.76 11.26
C GLU A 500 3.95 4.33 10.83
N PHE A 501 3.63 3.49 11.80
CA PHE A 501 3.33 2.08 11.57
C PHE A 501 2.00 1.69 12.23
N ILE A 502 1.28 0.80 11.58
CA ILE A 502 -0.05 0.32 11.95
C ILE A 502 0.03 -1.18 12.23
N ARG A 503 -0.59 -1.63 13.33
CA ARG A 503 -0.65 -3.05 13.71
C ARG A 503 -1.45 -3.83 12.68
N LYS A 504 -0.86 -4.88 12.11
CA LYS A 504 -1.54 -5.81 11.19
C LYS A 504 -1.80 -7.18 11.81
N GLY A 505 -0.93 -7.62 12.72
CA GLY A 505 -1.06 -8.89 13.43
C GLY A 505 -0.45 -8.83 14.81
N GLU A 506 -0.19 -10.00 15.41
CA GLU A 506 0.38 -10.08 16.77
C GLU A 506 1.86 -9.67 16.85
N THR A 507 2.60 -9.80 15.73
CA THR A 507 4.05 -9.57 15.67
C THR A 507 4.49 -8.68 14.51
N THR A 508 3.54 -8.13 13.74
CA THR A 508 3.83 -7.41 12.49
C THR A 508 3.15 -6.06 12.46
N PHE A 509 3.96 -5.06 12.12
CA PHE A 509 3.54 -3.72 11.76
C PHE A 509 3.55 -3.55 10.24
N VAL A 510 2.72 -2.65 9.74
CA VAL A 510 2.77 -2.16 8.36
C VAL A 510 3.12 -0.68 8.37
N CYS A 511 4.04 -0.25 7.51
CA CYS A 511 4.30 1.17 7.32
C CYS A 511 3.07 1.86 6.72
N LYS A 512 2.63 2.97 7.31
CA LYS A 512 1.44 3.72 6.84
C LYS A 512 1.57 4.23 5.40
N TYR A 513 2.79 4.52 4.94
CA TYR A 513 3.01 5.19 3.66
C TYR A 513 3.23 4.20 2.50
N CYS A 514 4.19 3.29 2.66
CA CYS A 514 4.56 2.32 1.61
C CYS A 514 3.93 0.94 1.78
N GLU A 515 3.07 0.75 2.78
CA GLU A 515 2.38 -0.50 3.13
C GLU A 515 3.28 -1.73 3.35
N ARG A 516 4.60 -1.55 3.42
CA ARG A 516 5.55 -2.64 3.68
C ARG A 516 5.37 -3.18 5.10
N GLU A 517 5.34 -4.51 5.19
CA GLU A 517 5.35 -5.22 6.47
C GLU A 517 6.74 -5.21 7.12
N HIS A 518 6.74 -5.06 8.43
CA HIS A 518 7.91 -5.10 9.30
C HIS A 518 7.58 -5.95 10.52
N LYS A 519 8.48 -6.85 10.92
CA LYS A 519 8.35 -7.44 12.27
C LYS A 519 8.49 -6.32 13.29
N PHE A 520 7.82 -6.43 14.43
CA PHE A 520 7.83 -5.38 15.46
C PHE A 520 9.23 -5.01 15.96
N ARG A 521 10.20 -5.93 15.86
CA ARG A 521 11.61 -5.70 16.23
C ARG A 521 12.36 -4.90 15.17
N ASP A 522 11.98 -5.04 13.90
CA ASP A 522 12.73 -4.50 12.76
C ASP A 522 12.52 -2.99 12.58
N ILE A 523 11.51 -2.39 13.22
CA ILE A 523 11.22 -0.96 13.04
C ILE A 523 12.16 -0.05 13.83
N TRP A 524 12.90 -0.59 14.81
CA TRP A 524 13.70 0.19 15.74
C TRP A 524 15.12 0.43 15.22
N ASP A 525 15.65 1.62 15.50
CA ASP A 525 17.04 2.03 15.26
C ASP A 525 17.84 1.91 16.57
N VAL A 526 18.08 0.65 16.97
CA VAL A 526 18.80 0.30 18.20
C VAL A 526 20.28 0.12 17.92
#